data_AF-A0A8S3ZV14-F1
#
_entry.id   AF-A0A8S3ZV14-F1
#
_cell.length_a   1.000
_cell.length_b   1.000
_cell.length_c   1.000
_cell.angle_alpha   90.00
_cell.angle_beta   90.00
_cell.angle_gamma   90.00
#
_symmetry.space_group_name_H-M   'P 1'
#
loop_
_entity.id
_entity.type
_entity.pdbx_description
1 polymer ?
#
loop_
_entity_poly.entity_id
_entity_poly.type
_entity_poly.pdbx_seq_one_letter_code
_entity_poly.pdbx_strand_id
1 'polypeptide(L)'
;IKETYKSTSNNVLGTRKQPHKEWISSQTMDFIAKRKRIKSLINHTKSERQKDKLMLEYSKLNKMTKKSARADKRIFMENLAETAENATKAHDLQTIHKITQQICGSRNNYHSIPIRDSQGRLLTTEQKQDMQWTKHFSDLLNRPDPLNPSDIQPASQDIDIIT
;
A
#
# COMPACT_ATOMS: atom_id res chain seq x y z
N ILE A 1 27.00 17.53 -27.74
CA ILE A 1 26.68 18.12 -26.41
C ILE A 1 25.66 17.27 -25.63
N LYS A 2 24.43 17.01 -26.11
CA LYS A 2 23.43 16.27 -25.32
C LYS A 2 23.81 14.82 -25.00
N GLU A 3 24.51 14.15 -25.92
CA GLU A 3 24.99 12.78 -25.73
C GLU A 3 26.20 12.70 -24.78
N THR A 4 27.10 13.69 -24.84
CA THR A 4 28.27 13.75 -23.95
C THR A 4 27.83 13.93 -22.49
N TYR A 5 26.85 14.80 -22.22
CA TYR A 5 26.25 14.94 -20.89
C TYR A 5 25.52 13.67 -20.40
N LYS A 6 24.79 12.97 -21.27
CA LYS A 6 24.14 11.70 -20.90
C LYS A 6 25.17 10.61 -20.59
N SER A 7 26.26 10.57 -21.35
CA SER A 7 27.35 9.60 -21.16
C SER A 7 28.09 9.84 -19.84
N THR A 8 28.51 11.08 -19.57
CA THR A 8 29.17 11.41 -18.29
C THR A 8 28.23 11.22 -17.10
N SER A 9 26.95 11.61 -17.21
CA SER A 9 25.94 11.39 -16.17
C SER A 9 25.76 9.89 -15.86
N ASN A 10 25.63 9.04 -16.87
CA ASN A 10 25.53 7.59 -16.65
C ASN A 10 26.81 6.98 -16.07
N ASN A 11 27.99 7.51 -16.42
CA ASN A 11 29.26 6.99 -15.92
C ASN A 11 29.49 7.38 -14.44
N VAL A 12 29.15 8.62 -14.07
CA VAL A 12 29.34 9.15 -12.72
C VAL A 12 28.22 8.71 -11.77
N LEU A 13 26.95 8.83 -12.19
CA LEU A 13 25.79 8.61 -11.32
C LEU A 13 25.14 7.23 -11.51
N GLY A 14 25.40 6.56 -12.63
CA GLY A 14 24.70 5.32 -13.00
C GLY A 14 23.20 5.53 -13.23
N THR A 15 22.46 4.42 -13.34
CA THR A 15 21.00 4.43 -13.31
C THR A 15 20.50 3.64 -12.11
N ARG A 16 19.59 4.24 -11.33
CA ARG A 16 18.93 3.53 -10.24
C ARG A 16 18.05 2.44 -10.85
N LYS A 17 18.48 1.18 -10.71
CA LYS A 17 17.67 0.01 -11.05
C LYS A 17 16.58 -0.10 -10.00
N GLN A 18 15.37 0.31 -10.35
CA GLN A 18 14.20 -0.02 -9.53
C GLN A 18 13.89 -1.49 -9.75
N PRO A 19 13.81 -2.32 -8.69
CA PRO A 19 13.29 -3.66 -8.85
C PRO A 19 11.88 -3.55 -9.44
N HIS A 20 11.57 -4.44 -10.38
CA HIS A 20 10.19 -4.57 -10.82
C HIS A 20 9.36 -5.09 -9.65
N LYS A 21 8.07 -4.79 -9.66
CA LYS A 21 7.17 -5.23 -8.61
C LYS A 21 7.19 -6.76 -8.55
N GLU A 22 7.22 -7.32 -7.35
CA GLU A 22 7.33 -8.77 -7.12
C GLU A 22 6.26 -9.59 -7.84
N TRP A 23 5.09 -9.01 -8.08
CA TRP A 23 3.99 -9.67 -8.76
C TRP A 23 4.13 -9.75 -10.29
N ILE A 24 5.08 -9.06 -10.92
CA ILE A 24 5.23 -9.05 -12.38
C ILE A 24 6.03 -10.28 -12.82
N SER A 25 5.45 -11.12 -13.67
CA SER A 25 6.11 -12.32 -14.20
C SER A 25 7.17 -12.00 -15.26
N SER A 26 8.07 -12.96 -15.50
CA SER A 26 9.05 -12.91 -16.59
C SER A 26 8.38 -12.76 -17.96
N GLN A 27 7.25 -13.44 -18.18
CA GLN A 27 6.49 -13.34 -19.41
C GLN A 27 5.94 -11.92 -19.65
N THR A 28 5.39 -11.28 -18.62
CA THR A 28 4.95 -9.88 -18.73
C THR A 28 6.13 -8.94 -19.00
N MET A 29 7.29 -9.20 -18.39
CA MET A 29 8.52 -8.46 -18.65
C MET A 29 8.97 -8.58 -20.11
N ASP A 30 8.90 -9.77 -20.70
CA ASP A 30 9.21 -9.98 -22.12
C ASP A 30 8.28 -9.19 -23.05
N PHE A 31 6.98 -9.17 -22.75
CA PHE A 31 6.03 -8.35 -23.51
C PHE A 31 6.33 -6.86 -23.39
N ILE A 32 6.70 -6.38 -22.20
CA ILE A 32 7.13 -4.99 -21.98
C ILE A 32 8.39 -4.68 -22.81
N ALA A 33 9.38 -5.57 -22.80
CA ALA A 33 10.62 -5.42 -23.56
C ALA A 33 10.37 -5.38 -25.07
N LYS A 34 9.59 -6.33 -25.61
CA LYS A 34 9.18 -6.37 -27.03
C LYS A 34 8.43 -5.09 -27.41
N ARG A 35 7.45 -4.67 -26.60
CA ARG A 35 6.69 -3.42 -26.82
C ARG A 35 7.62 -2.19 -26.85
N LYS A 36 8.60 -2.12 -25.94
CA LYS A 36 9.59 -1.03 -25.90
C LYS A 36 10.47 -1.00 -27.14
N ARG A 37 10.89 -2.16 -27.65
CA ARG A 37 11.66 -2.29 -28.90
C ARG A 37 10.85 -1.78 -30.10
N ILE A 38 9.60 -2.22 -30.26
CA ILE A 38 8.73 -1.75 -31.35
C ILE A 38 8.48 -0.24 -31.24
N LYS A 39 8.25 0.28 -30.02
CA LYS A 39 8.10 1.73 -29.82
C LYS A 39 9.35 2.50 -30.25
N SER A 40 10.53 1.96 -29.97
CA SER A 40 11.79 2.53 -30.45
C SER A 40 11.82 2.55 -31.97
N LEU A 41 11.52 1.44 -32.65
CA LEU A 41 11.49 1.38 -34.11
C LEU A 41 10.54 2.43 -34.71
N ILE A 42 9.31 2.55 -34.18
CA ILE A 42 8.33 3.56 -34.60
C ILE A 42 8.89 4.99 -34.54
N ASN A 43 9.69 5.31 -33.53
CA ASN A 43 10.28 6.65 -33.35
C ASN A 43 11.40 6.94 -34.36
N HIS A 44 12.08 5.91 -34.88
CA HIS A 44 13.19 6.07 -35.83
C HIS A 44 12.76 5.87 -37.29
N THR A 45 11.63 5.21 -37.54
CA THR A 45 11.11 4.97 -38.90
C THR A 45 10.52 6.24 -39.51
N LYS A 46 10.98 6.62 -40.71
CA LYS A 46 10.46 7.77 -41.48
C LYS A 46 9.34 7.42 -42.47
N SER A 47 9.33 6.19 -43.00
CA SER A 47 8.31 5.74 -43.95
C SER A 47 6.96 5.48 -43.27
N GLU A 48 5.90 6.12 -43.75
CA GLU A 48 4.55 5.97 -43.18
C GLU A 48 4.02 4.53 -43.26
N ARG A 49 4.16 3.88 -44.41
CA ARG A 49 3.70 2.49 -44.60
C ARG A 49 4.35 1.51 -43.61
N GLN A 50 5.64 1.69 -43.31
CA GLN A 50 6.35 0.85 -42.33
C GLN A 50 5.92 1.20 -40.90
N LYS A 51 5.69 2.49 -40.62
CA LYS A 51 5.21 2.97 -39.34
C LYS A 51 3.83 2.40 -39.00
N ASP A 52 2.92 2.34 -39.96
CA ASP A 52 1.58 1.75 -39.78
C ASP A 52 1.64 0.27 -39.38
N LYS A 53 2.50 -0.51 -40.06
CA LYS A 53 2.74 -1.93 -39.72
C LYS A 53 3.27 -2.07 -38.29
N LEU A 54 4.25 -1.26 -37.91
CA LEU A 54 4.80 -1.27 -36.55
C LEU A 54 3.78 -0.80 -35.49
N MET A 55 2.91 0.14 -35.83
CA MET A 55 1.83 0.60 -34.93
C MET A 55 0.80 -0.50 -34.68
N LEU A 56 0.45 -1.28 -35.70
CA LEU A 56 -0.41 -2.46 -35.56
C LEU A 56 0.23 -3.51 -34.63
N GLU A 57 1.52 -3.80 -34.82
CA GLU A 57 2.27 -4.72 -33.96
C GLU A 57 2.37 -4.21 -32.51
N TYR A 58 2.66 -2.91 -32.33
CA TYR A 58 2.68 -2.26 -31.02
C TYR A 58 1.33 -2.38 -30.32
N SER A 59 0.22 -2.16 -31.05
CA SER A 59 -1.13 -2.29 -30.50
C SER A 59 -1.41 -3.70 -29.99
N LYS A 60 -1.05 -4.73 -30.78
CA LYS A 60 -1.15 -6.15 -30.38
C LYS A 60 -0.32 -6.44 -29.12
N LEU A 61 0.95 -6.03 -29.10
CA LEU A 61 1.83 -6.21 -27.95
C LEU A 61 1.34 -5.45 -26.71
N ASN A 62 0.80 -4.25 -26.88
CA ASN A 62 0.24 -3.46 -25.78
C ASN A 62 -1.00 -4.14 -25.19
N LYS A 63 -1.87 -4.74 -26.01
CA LYS A 63 -3.00 -5.55 -25.55
C LYS A 63 -2.53 -6.78 -24.77
N MET A 64 -1.55 -7.52 -25.30
CA MET A 64 -0.94 -8.68 -24.64
C MET A 64 -0.30 -8.30 -23.30
N THR A 65 0.47 -7.21 -23.26
CA THR A 65 1.12 -6.68 -22.04
C THR A 65 0.08 -6.34 -20.98
N LYS A 66 -1.00 -5.64 -21.37
CA LYS A 66 -2.07 -5.29 -20.42
C LYS A 66 -2.86 -6.51 -19.95
N LYS A 67 -3.00 -7.55 -20.77
CA LYS A 67 -3.69 -8.79 -20.41
C LYS A 67 -2.86 -9.59 -19.40
N SER A 68 -1.58 -9.82 -19.71
CA SER A 68 -0.62 -10.53 -18.86
C SER A 68 -0.43 -9.84 -17.51
N ALA A 69 -0.17 -8.53 -17.50
CA ALA A 69 -0.03 -7.77 -16.25
C ALA A 69 -1.27 -7.83 -15.34
N ARG A 70 -2.48 -7.95 -15.91
CA ARG A 70 -3.71 -8.13 -15.11
C ARG A 70 -3.83 -9.55 -14.56
N ALA A 71 -3.42 -10.55 -15.33
CA ALA A 71 -3.41 -11.94 -14.89
C ALA A 71 -2.40 -12.13 -13.75
N ASP A 72 -1.18 -11.65 -13.92
CA ASP A 72 -0.13 -11.63 -12.90
C ASP A 72 -0.61 -10.99 -11.59
N LYS A 73 -1.22 -9.80 -11.68
CA LYS A 73 -1.76 -9.12 -10.51
C LYS A 73 -2.86 -9.94 -9.83
N ARG A 74 -3.72 -10.62 -10.59
CA ARG A 74 -4.78 -11.47 -10.03
C ARG A 74 -4.18 -12.63 -9.24
N ILE A 75 -3.24 -13.35 -9.84
CA ILE A 75 -2.54 -14.47 -9.20
C ILE A 75 -1.88 -14.01 -7.90
N PHE A 76 -1.19 -12.86 -7.93
CA PHE A 76 -0.57 -12.31 -6.73
C PHE A 76 -1.57 -11.98 -5.62
N MET A 77 -2.71 -11.37 -5.96
CA MET A 77 -3.76 -11.08 -4.99
C MET A 77 -4.40 -12.36 -4.42
N GLU A 78 -4.55 -13.38 -5.25
CA GLU A 78 -5.10 -14.69 -4.86
C GLU A 78 -4.17 -15.41 -3.88
N ASN A 79 -2.87 -15.44 -4.17
CA ASN A 79 -1.86 -15.97 -3.25
C ASN A 79 -1.82 -15.20 -1.92
N LEU A 80 -2.00 -13.87 -1.95
CA LEU A 80 -2.12 -13.06 -0.73
C LEU A 80 -3.37 -13.42 0.08
N ALA A 81 -4.50 -13.67 -0.59
CA ALA A 81 -5.72 -14.08 0.09
C ALA A 81 -5.57 -15.48 0.72
N GLU A 82 -4.97 -16.43 0.00
CA GLU A 82 -4.71 -17.78 0.51
C GLU A 82 -3.77 -17.76 1.73
N THR A 83 -2.70 -16.97 1.67
CA THR A 83 -1.78 -16.81 2.82
C THR A 83 -2.47 -16.15 4.01
N ALA A 84 -3.38 -15.19 3.80
CA ALA A 84 -4.17 -14.61 4.88
C ALA A 84 -5.14 -15.63 5.51
N GLU A 85 -5.78 -16.47 4.71
CA GLU A 85 -6.67 -17.52 5.21
C GLU A 85 -5.90 -18.53 6.08
N ASN A 86 -4.73 -18.97 5.61
CA ASN A 86 -3.87 -19.88 6.36
C ASN A 86 -3.34 -19.25 7.66
N ALA A 87 -2.96 -17.97 7.63
CA ALA A 87 -2.56 -17.24 8.83
C ALA A 87 -3.70 -17.10 9.85
N THR A 88 -4.94 -16.91 9.37
CA THR A 88 -6.13 -16.88 10.22
C THR A 88 -6.36 -18.22 10.92
N LYS A 89 -6.22 -19.33 10.19
CA LYS A 89 -6.29 -20.69 10.75
C LYS A 89 -5.19 -20.96 11.78
N ALA A 90 -4.00 -20.40 11.58
CA ALA A 90 -2.87 -20.52 12.50
C ALA A 90 -2.90 -19.51 13.67
N HIS A 91 -3.91 -18.64 13.74
CA HIS A 91 -4.00 -17.52 14.69
C HIS A 91 -2.78 -16.58 14.69
N ASP A 92 -2.10 -16.43 13.55
CA ASP A 92 -0.98 -15.49 13.40
C ASP A 92 -1.49 -14.09 13.01
N LEU A 93 -1.80 -13.30 14.04
CA LEU A 93 -2.30 -11.93 13.88
C LEU A 93 -1.29 -10.99 13.19
N GLN A 94 0.01 -11.25 13.32
CA GLN A 94 1.03 -10.37 12.76
C GLN A 94 1.05 -10.44 11.23
N THR A 95 0.97 -11.66 10.67
CA THR A 95 0.93 -11.85 9.22
C THR A 95 -0.39 -11.39 8.61
N ILE A 96 -1.52 -11.64 9.28
CA ILE A 96 -2.84 -11.11 8.86
C ILE A 96 -2.80 -9.59 8.74
N HIS A 97 -2.26 -8.89 9.75
CA HIS A 97 -2.14 -7.44 9.73
C HIS A 97 -1.26 -6.96 8.57
N LYS A 98 -0.07 -7.56 8.37
CA LYS A 98 0.82 -7.21 7.24
C LYS A 98 0.15 -7.42 5.88
N ILE A 99 -0.53 -8.54 5.68
CA ILE A 99 -1.22 -8.86 4.41
C ILE A 99 -2.38 -7.88 4.18
N THR A 100 -3.15 -7.56 5.23
CA THR A 100 -4.24 -6.58 5.14
C THR A 100 -3.72 -5.20 4.77
N GLN A 101 -2.61 -4.76 5.36
CA GLN A 101 -1.93 -3.51 4.97
C GLN A 101 -1.46 -3.53 3.50
N GLN A 102 -0.96 -4.68 3.04
CA GLN A 102 -0.52 -4.87 1.66
C GLN A 102 -1.69 -4.84 0.64
N ILE A 103 -2.84 -5.43 1.00
CA ILE A 103 -4.05 -5.47 0.16
C ILE A 103 -4.75 -4.11 0.10
N CYS A 104 -4.95 -3.46 1.25
CA CYS A 104 -5.61 -2.16 1.33
C CYS A 104 -4.78 -1.02 0.71
N GLY A 105 -3.51 -1.28 0.42
CA GLY A 105 -2.52 -0.26 0.10
C GLY A 105 -2.17 0.51 1.36
N SER A 106 -0.88 0.85 1.51
CA SER A 106 -0.43 1.73 2.59
C SER A 106 -1.31 2.98 2.58
N ARG A 107 -2.24 3.07 3.55
CA ARG A 107 -2.90 4.34 3.88
C ARG A 107 -1.80 5.19 4.49
N ASN A 108 -0.97 5.77 3.62
CA ASN A 108 -0.08 6.86 3.96
C ASN A 108 -0.99 7.97 4.46
N ASN A 109 -1.23 7.99 5.78
CA ASN A 109 -1.75 9.08 6.60
C ASN A 109 -2.17 8.62 8.02
N TYR A 110 -1.77 7.44 8.52
CA TYR A 110 -2.04 7.11 9.93
C TYR A 110 -1.10 7.83 10.91
N HIS A 111 0.16 8.09 10.53
CA HIS A 111 1.13 8.76 11.41
C HIS A 111 0.98 10.29 11.48
N SER A 112 0.03 10.88 10.75
CA SER A 112 -0.16 12.33 10.68
C SER A 112 -1.64 12.69 10.68
N ILE A 113 -2.45 12.06 11.52
CA ILE A 113 -3.79 12.59 11.83
C ILE A 113 -3.59 13.64 12.92
N PRO A 114 -3.71 14.94 12.63
CA PRO A 114 -3.55 15.96 13.65
C PRO A 114 -4.67 15.86 14.69
N ILE A 115 -4.28 15.74 15.96
CA ILE A 115 -5.20 15.66 17.11
C ILE A 115 -5.60 17.08 17.51
N ARG A 116 -6.86 17.32 17.91
CA ARG A 116 -7.27 18.63 18.44
C ARG A 116 -7.02 18.69 19.94
N ASP A 117 -6.47 19.81 20.41
CA ASP A 117 -6.41 20.11 21.84
C ASP A 117 -7.80 20.48 22.40
N SER A 118 -7.90 20.61 23.72
CA SER A 118 -9.13 21.01 24.41
C SER A 118 -9.62 22.42 24.06
N GLN A 119 -8.83 23.20 23.31
CA GLN A 119 -9.18 24.53 22.78
C GLN A 119 -9.50 24.48 21.27
N GLY A 120 -9.59 23.28 20.69
CA GLY A 120 -9.94 23.04 19.29
C GLY A 120 -8.80 23.23 18.28
N ARG A 121 -7.57 23.50 18.72
CA ARG A 121 -6.39 23.73 17.88
C ARG A 121 -5.75 22.41 17.44
N LEU A 122 -5.30 22.35 16.19
CA LEU A 122 -4.68 21.15 15.62
C LEU A 122 -3.23 20.97 16.09
N LEU A 123 -2.92 19.80 16.64
CA LEU A 123 -1.61 19.34 17.06
C LEU A 123 -1.00 18.50 15.94
N THR A 124 -0.03 19.07 15.22
CA THR A 124 0.61 18.45 14.05
C THR A 124 1.92 17.73 14.36
N THR A 125 2.50 17.93 15.55
CA THR A 125 3.78 17.34 15.97
C THR A 125 3.55 16.16 16.91
N GLU A 126 4.25 15.04 16.67
CA GLU A 126 4.17 13.78 17.44
C GLU A 126 4.32 14.01 18.96
N GLN A 127 5.33 14.75 19.40
CA GLN A 127 5.54 15.06 20.83
C GLN A 127 4.33 15.74 21.50
N LYS A 128 3.62 16.63 20.79
CA LYS A 128 2.43 17.30 21.32
C LYS A 128 1.23 16.35 21.36
N GLN A 129 1.14 15.44 20.39
CA GLN A 129 0.10 14.41 20.38
C GLN A 129 0.29 13.44 21.55
N ASP A 130 1.53 13.00 21.79
CA ASP A 130 1.87 12.12 22.91
C ASP A 130 1.56 12.77 24.26
N MET A 131 2.00 14.02 24.49
CA MET A 131 1.68 14.75 25.73
C MET A 131 0.16 14.88 25.95
N GLN A 132 -0.60 15.10 24.88
CA GLN A 132 -2.06 15.20 24.96
C GLN A 132 -2.70 13.85 25.29
N TRP A 133 -2.22 12.75 24.70
CA TRP A 133 -2.65 11.40 25.05
C TRP A 133 -2.31 11.03 26.49
N THR A 134 -1.08 11.30 26.94
CA THR A 134 -0.65 11.05 28.32
C THR A 134 -1.54 11.78 29.31
N LYS A 135 -1.86 13.06 29.05
CA LYS A 135 -2.78 13.83 29.88
C LYS A 135 -4.18 13.23 29.89
N HIS A 136 -4.74 12.93 28.71
CA HIS A 136 -6.09 12.39 28.60
C HIS A 136 -6.25 11.05 29.33
N PHE A 137 -5.31 10.12 29.15
CA PHE A 137 -5.35 8.83 29.81
C PHE A 137 -5.04 8.92 31.30
N SER A 138 -4.15 9.81 31.73
CA SER A 138 -3.92 10.06 33.15
C SER A 138 -5.19 10.55 33.84
N ASP A 139 -5.89 11.52 33.26
CA ASP A 139 -7.13 12.06 33.81
C ASP A 139 -8.30 11.05 33.77
N LEU A 140 -8.27 10.09 32.84
CA LEU A 140 -9.29 9.05 32.71
C LEU A 140 -9.06 7.88 33.66
N LEU A 141 -7.81 7.41 33.78
CA LEU A 141 -7.46 6.21 34.53
C LEU A 141 -7.17 6.48 36.02
N ASN A 142 -6.81 7.72 36.38
CA ASN A 142 -6.49 8.11 37.77
C ASN A 142 -7.60 8.94 38.41
N ARG A 143 -8.88 8.68 38.07
CA ARG A 143 -9.99 9.40 38.69
C ARG A 143 -10.15 8.98 40.15
N PRO A 144 -10.25 9.92 41.09
CA PRO A 144 -10.58 9.58 42.46
C PRO A 144 -11.97 8.96 42.53
N ASP A 145 -12.20 8.15 43.56
CA ASP A 145 -13.51 7.55 43.80
C ASP A 145 -14.59 8.65 43.83
N PRO A 146 -15.74 8.43 43.18
CA PRO A 146 -16.79 9.43 43.12
C PRO A 146 -17.22 9.81 44.54
N LEU A 147 -17.28 11.12 44.83
CA LEU A 147 -17.62 11.65 46.15
C LEU A 147 -18.99 11.17 46.66
N ASN A 148 -19.88 10.86 45.73
CA ASN A 148 -21.14 10.18 45.98
C ASN A 148 -21.02 8.77 45.41
N PRO A 149 -20.91 7.71 46.23
CA PRO A 149 -21.04 6.36 45.72
C PRO A 149 -22.43 6.21 45.10
N SER A 150 -22.49 5.66 43.89
CA SER A 150 -23.77 5.32 43.27
C SER A 150 -24.51 4.35 44.20
N ASP A 151 -25.72 4.73 44.62
CA ASP A 151 -26.60 3.86 45.40
C ASP A 151 -27.17 2.78 44.46
N ILE A 152 -26.37 1.75 44.21
CA ILE A 152 -26.75 0.61 43.38
C ILE A 152 -27.79 -0.17 44.19
N GLN A 153 -29.06 0.00 43.82
CA GLN A 153 -30.13 -0.81 44.39
C GLN A 153 -29.83 -2.29 44.12
N PRO A 154 -30.03 -3.18 45.12
CA PRO A 154 -29.78 -4.60 44.94
C PRO A 154 -30.56 -5.11 43.74
N ALA A 155 -29.94 -5.99 42.96
CA ALA A 155 -30.61 -6.60 41.82
C ALA A 155 -31.89 -7.27 42.31
N SER A 156 -33.04 -6.91 41.74
CA SER A 156 -34.33 -7.44 42.16
C SER A 156 -34.47 -8.94 41.89
N GLN A 157 -33.62 -9.50 41.02
CA GLN A 157 -33.60 -10.90 40.64
C GLN A 157 -32.16 -11.37 40.40
N ASP A 158 -31.79 -12.46 41.06
CA ASP A 158 -30.59 -13.21 40.77
C ASP A 158 -30.81 -14.00 39.48
N ILE A 159 -29.88 -13.87 38.54
CA ILE A 159 -29.91 -14.59 37.26
C ILE A 159 -29.08 -15.87 37.47
N ASP A 160 -29.76 -17.02 37.50
CA ASP A 160 -29.09 -18.32 37.59
C ASP A 160 -28.23 -18.56 36.34
N ILE A 161 -26.91 -18.54 36.53
CA ILE A 161 -25.95 -18.92 35.49
C ILE A 161 -25.93 -20.45 35.46
N ILE A 162 -26.69 -21.03 34.55
CA ILE A 162 -26.64 -22.47 34.27
C ILE A 162 -25.25 -22.76 33.69
N THR A 163 -24.45 -23.50 34.46
CA THR A 163 -23.12 -24.00 34.07
C THR A 163 -23.23 -25.23 33.18
#